data_AF-B1VKL4-F1
#
_entry.id   AF-B1VKL4-F1
#
_cell.length_a   1.000
_cell.length_b   1.000
_cell.length_c   1.000
_cell.angle_alpha   90.00
_cell.angle_beta   90.00
_cell.angle_gamma   90.00
#
_symmetry.space_group_name_H-M   'P 1'
#
loop_
_entity.id
_entity.type
_entity.pdbx_description
1 polymer ?
#
loop_
_entity_poly.entity_id
_entity_poly.type
_entity_poly.pdbx_seq_one_letter_code
_entity_poly.pdbx_strand_id
1 'polypeptide(L)'
;MSPATFTAMCSANASSPRRWDGTPARSPRSRSLRVAPDSPTRLVRSAQPGHCPDCGNRIDWHPRTDGDDRAVGLHPQELPAAAVPAVSRWHVSSGIAHPAHDGTPWCRIPHTALCPARSAPAALTPQLAALRRHLALHTRRLINNDVLTTPAAPPSERTESCRPARPVAHLLGVCYIAGHPIDVIQCVAQTRQRHRCTRPVLDDQAPHGTWTLFPTALPSNRPLSLPTDRMAVYDLTHLAFAEQLRWRHQHCPGHAASSAADLARTEWEPFDPRLHHQHIHQRLPHGARKQNHGA
;
A
#
# COMPACT_ATOMS: atom_id res chain seq x y z
N MET A 1 -0.51 -71.70 14.34
CA MET A 1 -0.34 -70.49 15.17
C MET A 1 -0.34 -69.29 14.22
N SER A 2 -1.19 -68.30 14.53
CA SER A 2 -1.50 -66.98 13.91
C SER A 2 -0.67 -66.42 12.73
N PRO A 3 -1.17 -65.41 11.97
CA PRO A 3 -2.55 -65.06 11.63
C PRO A 3 -2.75 -64.75 10.13
N ALA A 4 -4.02 -64.63 9.74
CA ALA A 4 -4.47 -64.07 8.47
C ALA A 4 -4.02 -62.60 8.30
N THR A 5 -3.56 -62.27 7.08
CA THR A 5 -3.33 -60.88 6.66
C THR A 5 -4.34 -60.54 5.58
N PHE A 6 -5.30 -59.69 5.94
CA PHE A 6 -6.26 -59.07 5.03
C PHE A 6 -5.66 -57.74 4.58
N THR A 7 -5.27 -57.64 3.31
CA THR A 7 -4.73 -56.39 2.75
C THR A 7 -5.87 -55.48 2.30
N ALA A 8 -5.72 -54.21 2.65
CA ALA A 8 -6.71 -53.16 2.59
C ALA A 8 -7.34 -52.91 1.21
N MET A 9 -8.66 -52.79 1.24
CA MET A 9 -9.53 -52.24 0.19
C MET A 9 -9.37 -50.71 0.20
N CYS A 10 -8.87 -50.12 -0.88
CA CYS A 10 -8.68 -48.68 -1.01
C CYS A 10 -10.03 -47.95 -1.03
N SER A 11 -10.16 -46.97 -0.13
CA SER A 11 -11.30 -46.09 0.03
C SER A 11 -11.63 -45.29 -1.23
N ALA A 12 -12.93 -45.22 -1.52
CA ALA A 12 -13.55 -44.47 -2.59
C ALA A 12 -13.23 -42.96 -2.50
N ASN A 13 -12.73 -42.41 -3.61
CA ASN A 13 -12.69 -40.97 -3.84
C ASN A 13 -14.12 -40.42 -3.87
N ALA A 14 -14.40 -39.43 -3.01
CA ALA A 14 -15.66 -38.71 -2.99
C ALA A 14 -15.88 -37.97 -4.33
N SER A 15 -16.83 -38.45 -5.11
CA SER A 15 -17.22 -37.87 -6.41
C SER A 15 -17.78 -36.47 -6.22
N SER A 16 -17.15 -35.47 -6.86
CA SER A 16 -17.69 -34.11 -6.95
C SER A 16 -19.07 -34.13 -7.63
N PRO A 17 -20.04 -33.31 -7.19
CA PRO A 17 -21.39 -33.29 -7.77
C PRO A 17 -21.34 -32.75 -9.21
N ARG A 18 -21.72 -33.58 -10.18
CA ARG A 18 -21.85 -33.21 -11.60
C ARG A 18 -23.33 -33.04 -11.96
N ARG A 19 -23.62 -32.15 -12.91
CA ARG A 19 -24.94 -32.10 -13.55
C ARG A 19 -25.11 -33.34 -14.45
N TRP A 20 -26.37 -33.68 -14.77
CA TRP A 20 -26.72 -34.86 -15.56
C TRP A 20 -26.08 -34.87 -16.97
N ASP A 21 -25.68 -33.71 -17.49
CA ASP A 21 -25.00 -33.51 -18.78
C ASP A 21 -23.45 -33.58 -18.70
N GLY A 22 -22.87 -33.91 -17.54
CA GLY A 22 -21.42 -34.03 -17.36
C GLY A 22 -20.68 -32.71 -17.16
N THR A 23 -21.37 -31.56 -17.19
CA THR A 23 -20.76 -30.25 -16.98
C THR A 23 -20.42 -30.05 -15.48
N PRO A 24 -19.23 -29.52 -15.12
CA PRO A 24 -18.93 -29.19 -13.74
C PRO A 24 -19.95 -28.18 -13.21
N ALA A 25 -20.56 -28.50 -12.06
CA ALA A 25 -21.53 -27.61 -11.42
C ALA A 25 -20.84 -26.32 -10.98
N ARG A 26 -21.00 -25.24 -11.75
CA ARG A 26 -20.63 -23.90 -11.30
C ARG A 26 -21.50 -23.55 -10.09
N SER A 27 -20.86 -23.37 -8.93
CA SER A 27 -21.52 -22.78 -7.76
C SER A 27 -22.07 -21.40 -8.16
N PRO A 28 -23.36 -21.11 -7.92
CA PRO A 28 -23.88 -19.77 -8.16
C PRO A 28 -23.11 -18.79 -7.26
N ARG A 29 -22.52 -17.75 -7.86
CA ARG A 29 -22.07 -16.59 -7.08
C ARG A 29 -23.29 -16.02 -6.37
N SER A 30 -23.27 -15.98 -5.04
CA SER A 30 -24.31 -15.31 -4.26
C SER A 30 -24.37 -13.85 -4.70
N ARG A 31 -25.49 -13.43 -5.29
CA ARG A 31 -25.79 -12.02 -5.46
C ARG A 31 -26.38 -11.55 -4.14
N SER A 32 -25.75 -10.57 -3.50
CA SER A 32 -26.40 -9.85 -2.41
C SER A 32 -27.61 -9.11 -2.97
N LEU A 33 -28.80 -9.45 -2.48
CA LEU A 33 -30.00 -8.66 -2.73
C LEU A 33 -29.79 -7.32 -2.02
N ARG A 34 -29.62 -6.24 -2.79
CA ARG A 34 -29.56 -4.87 -2.26
C ARG A 34 -30.97 -4.29 -2.33
N VAL A 35 -31.54 -3.99 -1.17
CA VAL A 35 -32.79 -3.23 -1.08
C VAL A 35 -32.46 -1.77 -1.38
N ALA A 36 -33.23 -1.14 -2.27
CA ALA A 36 -33.02 0.25 -2.64
C ALA A 36 -33.18 1.18 -1.41
N PRO A 37 -32.36 2.22 -1.28
CA PRO A 37 -32.35 3.10 -0.10
C PRO A 37 -33.65 3.87 0.11
N ASP A 38 -34.52 3.91 -0.89
CA ASP A 38 -35.85 4.55 -0.95
C ASP A 38 -37.01 3.54 -0.94
N SER A 39 -36.74 2.23 -0.83
CA SER A 39 -37.79 1.20 -0.85
C SER A 39 -38.70 1.29 0.38
N PRO A 40 -40.04 1.40 0.20
CA PRO A 40 -41.01 1.50 1.30
C PRO A 40 -41.28 0.17 2.02
N THR A 41 -40.74 -0.95 1.53
CA THR A 41 -40.93 -2.27 2.14
C THR A 41 -40.05 -2.45 3.38
N ARG A 42 -40.71 -2.61 4.53
CA ARG A 42 -40.17 -2.88 5.88
C ARG A 42 -39.52 -4.27 6.02
N LEU A 43 -38.78 -4.75 5.02
CA LEU A 43 -37.79 -5.77 5.30
C LEU A 43 -36.68 -5.05 6.06
N VAL A 44 -36.62 -5.31 7.37
CA VAL A 44 -35.62 -4.79 8.30
C VAL A 44 -34.29 -4.72 7.55
N ARG A 45 -33.70 -3.52 7.46
CA ARG A 45 -32.36 -3.28 6.90
C ARG A 45 -31.35 -3.94 7.84
N SER A 46 -31.39 -5.26 7.91
CA SER A 46 -30.54 -6.05 8.79
C SER A 46 -29.11 -5.91 8.30
N ALA A 47 -28.20 -5.81 9.26
CA ALA A 47 -26.77 -5.99 9.03
C ALA A 47 -26.56 -7.13 8.04
N GLN A 48 -25.80 -6.90 6.97
CA GLN A 48 -25.40 -7.99 6.10
C GLN A 48 -24.18 -8.65 6.74
N PRO A 49 -24.29 -9.87 7.31
CA PRO A 49 -23.16 -10.52 7.93
C PRO A 49 -22.15 -10.88 6.83
N GLY A 50 -20.87 -10.69 7.13
CA GLY A 50 -19.78 -11.01 6.25
C GLY A 50 -18.52 -11.33 7.04
N HIS A 51 -17.44 -11.54 6.30
CA HIS A 51 -16.11 -11.75 6.86
C HIS A 51 -15.16 -10.70 6.31
N CYS A 52 -14.21 -10.28 7.13
CA CYS A 52 -13.11 -9.44 6.69
C CYS A 52 -12.28 -10.20 5.65
N PRO A 53 -12.03 -9.65 4.45
CA PRO A 53 -11.15 -10.29 3.49
C PRO A 53 -9.70 -10.38 4.01
N ASP A 54 -9.28 -9.44 4.87
CA ASP A 54 -7.90 -9.35 5.34
C ASP A 54 -7.61 -10.28 6.53
N CYS A 55 -8.59 -10.50 7.42
CA CYS A 55 -8.37 -11.27 8.66
C CYS A 55 -9.39 -12.39 8.92
N GLY A 56 -10.37 -12.58 8.04
CA GLY A 56 -11.39 -13.62 8.17
C GLY A 56 -12.37 -13.46 9.32
N ASN A 57 -12.24 -12.43 10.18
CA ASN A 57 -13.16 -12.21 11.30
C ASN A 57 -14.53 -11.71 10.82
N ARG A 58 -15.58 -11.99 11.60
CA ARG A 58 -16.96 -11.59 11.29
C ARG A 58 -17.13 -10.07 11.34
N ILE A 59 -17.88 -9.55 10.38
CA ILE A 59 -18.23 -8.13 10.22
C ILE A 59 -19.71 -8.03 9.88
N ASP A 60 -20.37 -6.99 10.38
CA ASP A 60 -21.73 -6.60 10.00
C ASP A 60 -21.66 -5.38 9.07
N TRP A 61 -22.14 -5.52 7.84
CA TRP A 61 -22.16 -4.44 6.86
C TRP A 61 -23.47 -3.64 6.94
N HIS A 62 -23.33 -2.32 7.10
CA HIS A 62 -24.46 -1.39 7.18
C HIS A 62 -24.35 -0.29 6.12
N PRO A 63 -25.46 0.11 5.47
CA PRO A 63 -25.49 1.32 4.67
C PRO A 63 -25.17 2.53 5.56
N ARG A 64 -24.48 3.53 5.01
CA ARG A 64 -24.14 4.75 5.74
C ARG A 64 -25.13 5.87 5.40
N THR A 65 -25.19 6.87 6.29
CA THR A 65 -26.04 8.06 6.10
C THR A 65 -25.38 9.11 5.20
N ASP A 66 -24.05 9.07 5.07
CA ASP A 66 -23.23 10.10 4.44
C ASP A 66 -22.99 9.86 2.95
N GLY A 67 -24.07 9.67 2.17
CA GLY A 67 -24.12 9.86 0.71
C GLY A 67 -23.23 8.98 -0.19
N ASP A 68 -22.15 8.41 0.33
CA ASP A 68 -21.33 7.41 -0.33
C ASP A 68 -22.09 6.08 -0.28
N ASP A 69 -22.40 5.51 -1.45
CA ASP A 69 -23.08 4.20 -1.61
C ASP A 69 -22.25 3.00 -1.08
N ARG A 70 -21.24 3.27 -0.24
CA ARG A 70 -20.33 2.29 0.35
C ARG A 70 -20.79 1.96 1.77
N ALA A 71 -21.25 0.74 1.96
CA ALA A 71 -21.54 0.20 3.28
C ALA A 71 -20.29 0.22 4.18
N VAL A 72 -20.48 0.48 5.47
CA VAL A 72 -19.43 0.39 6.50
C VAL A 72 -19.47 -0.98 7.16
N GLY A 73 -18.30 -1.60 7.31
CA GLY A 73 -18.15 -2.85 8.03
C GLY A 73 -17.91 -2.58 9.51
N LEU A 74 -18.92 -2.85 10.35
CA LEU A 74 -18.87 -2.67 11.79
C LEU A 74 -18.58 -4.01 12.50
N HIS A 75 -17.95 -3.93 13.67
CA HIS A 75 -17.82 -5.10 14.53
C HIS A 75 -19.21 -5.57 15.02
N PRO A 76 -19.51 -6.88 15.04
CA PRO A 76 -20.84 -7.38 15.38
C PRO A 76 -21.27 -7.14 16.84
N GLN A 77 -20.33 -6.92 17.74
CA GLN A 77 -20.62 -6.65 19.16
C GLN A 77 -20.62 -5.14 19.44
N GLU A 78 -21.57 -4.73 20.27
CA GLU A 78 -21.63 -3.40 20.85
C GLU A 78 -20.61 -3.25 21.97
N LEU A 79 -20.05 -2.05 22.06
CA LEU A 79 -19.00 -1.71 23.01
C LEU A 79 -19.45 -0.51 23.83
N PRO A 80 -19.07 -0.44 25.12
CA PRO A 80 -19.34 0.73 25.94
C PRO A 80 -18.74 1.97 25.27
N ALA A 81 -19.51 3.04 25.11
CA ALA A 81 -19.05 4.24 24.43
C ALA A 81 -17.80 4.84 25.10
N ALA A 82 -17.70 4.73 26.44
CA ALA A 82 -16.53 5.13 27.21
C ALA A 82 -15.23 4.39 26.81
N ALA A 83 -15.35 3.16 26.30
CA ALA A 83 -14.23 2.33 25.86
C ALA A 83 -13.72 2.67 24.45
N VAL A 84 -14.51 3.40 23.67
CA VAL A 84 -14.26 3.64 22.24
C VAL A 84 -13.85 5.09 22.01
N PRO A 85 -12.73 5.38 21.31
CA PRO A 85 -12.36 6.73 20.92
C PRO A 85 -13.49 7.41 20.14
N ALA A 86 -13.77 8.69 20.43
CA ALA A 86 -14.90 9.41 19.84
C ALA A 86 -14.92 9.36 18.29
N VAL A 87 -13.75 9.45 17.67
CA VAL A 87 -13.57 9.38 16.20
C VAL A 87 -13.96 8.03 15.58
N SER A 88 -14.02 6.97 16.38
CA SER A 88 -14.31 5.60 15.94
C SER A 88 -15.69 5.13 16.38
N ARG A 89 -16.50 6.00 16.99
CA ARG A 89 -17.87 5.65 17.44
C ARG A 89 -18.83 5.73 16.27
N TRP A 90 -19.62 4.67 16.15
CA TRP A 90 -20.74 4.57 15.22
C TRP A 90 -21.97 4.12 15.98
N HIS A 91 -23.14 4.58 15.56
CA HIS A 91 -24.41 4.04 16.01
C HIS A 91 -25.21 3.53 14.81
N VAL A 92 -26.10 2.58 15.05
CA VAL A 92 -26.95 2.02 14.01
C VAL A 92 -28.40 2.31 14.38
N SER A 93 -29.07 3.10 13.55
CA SER A 93 -30.50 3.41 13.71
C SER A 93 -31.25 2.90 12.50
N SER A 94 -32.31 2.11 12.72
CA SER A 94 -33.13 1.52 11.65
C SER A 94 -32.31 0.79 10.56
N GLY A 95 -31.18 0.19 10.96
CA GLY A 95 -30.27 -0.54 10.07
C GLY A 95 -29.25 0.33 9.33
N ILE A 96 -29.32 1.66 9.45
CA ILE A 96 -28.37 2.60 8.85
C ILE A 96 -27.30 2.95 9.89
N ALA A 97 -26.04 2.92 9.48
CA ALA A 97 -24.93 3.34 10.31
C ALA A 97 -24.69 4.85 10.19
N HIS A 98 -24.54 5.47 11.34
CA HIS A 98 -24.30 6.90 11.50
C HIS A 98 -22.94 7.09 12.20
N PRO A 99 -22.09 7.98 11.68
CA PRO A 99 -20.87 8.34 12.38
C PRO A 99 -21.22 9.12 13.66
N ALA A 100 -20.34 9.03 14.65
CA ALA A 100 -20.49 9.61 15.98
C ALA A 100 -21.50 8.87 16.90
N HIS A 101 -21.56 9.36 18.12
CA HIS A 101 -22.35 8.81 19.22
C HIS A 101 -23.75 9.43 19.23
N ASP A 102 -24.78 8.61 19.48
CA ASP A 102 -26.19 9.00 19.57
C ASP A 102 -26.64 9.35 21.00
N GLY A 103 -25.71 9.43 21.95
CA GLY A 103 -26.01 9.65 23.37
C GLY A 103 -26.29 8.37 24.15
N THR A 104 -26.33 7.20 23.50
CA THR A 104 -26.55 5.92 24.18
C THR A 104 -25.23 5.39 24.76
N PRO A 105 -25.22 4.69 25.91
CA PRO A 105 -23.97 4.20 26.51
C PRO A 105 -23.22 3.15 25.68
N TRP A 106 -23.75 2.77 24.53
CA TRP A 106 -23.24 1.73 23.63
C TRP A 106 -22.91 2.33 22.26
N CYS A 107 -21.91 1.77 21.60
CA CYS A 107 -21.60 2.12 20.23
C CYS A 107 -21.02 0.91 19.49
N ARG A 108 -21.01 1.02 18.17
CA ARG A 108 -20.28 0.15 17.26
C ARG A 108 -18.95 0.82 16.91
N ILE A 109 -18.01 0.00 16.47
CA ILE A 109 -16.69 0.43 16.00
C ILE A 109 -16.46 -0.16 14.60
N PRO A 110 -15.84 0.58 13.67
CA PRO A 110 -15.51 0.05 12.36
C PRO A 110 -14.49 -1.07 12.52
N HIS A 111 -14.71 -2.18 11.81
CA HIS A 111 -13.81 -3.32 11.86
C HIS A 111 -12.39 -2.95 11.41
N THR A 112 -12.24 -1.98 10.52
CA THR A 112 -10.93 -1.48 10.07
C THR A 112 -10.06 -0.95 11.21
N ALA A 113 -10.66 -0.39 12.27
CA ALA A 113 -9.94 0.06 13.48
C ALA A 113 -9.53 -1.10 14.40
N LEU A 114 -10.23 -2.25 14.31
CA LEU A 114 -9.96 -3.44 15.11
C LEU A 114 -9.18 -4.54 14.36
N CYS A 115 -9.11 -4.46 13.03
CA CYS A 115 -8.63 -5.53 12.18
C CYS A 115 -7.18 -5.91 12.53
N PRO A 116 -6.92 -7.17 12.96
CA PRO A 116 -5.57 -7.63 13.31
C PRO A 116 -4.57 -7.50 12.15
N ALA A 117 -5.03 -7.56 10.90
CA ALA A 117 -4.21 -7.42 9.70
C ALA A 117 -3.78 -5.97 9.40
N ARG A 118 -4.33 -4.96 10.10
CA ARG A 118 -3.97 -3.54 9.94
C ARG A 118 -3.15 -3.05 11.12
N SER A 119 -2.25 -2.11 10.93
CA SER A 119 -1.48 -1.49 12.02
C SER A 119 -2.42 -0.95 13.11
N ALA A 120 -2.09 -1.21 14.38
CA ALA A 120 -2.90 -0.74 15.49
C ALA A 120 -2.88 0.80 15.54
N PRO A 121 -4.03 1.47 15.71
CA PRO A 121 -4.06 2.89 16.05
C PRO A 121 -3.26 3.13 17.33
N ALA A 122 -2.50 4.23 17.39
CA ALA A 122 -1.57 4.52 18.49
C ALA A 122 -2.23 4.67 19.88
N ALA A 123 -3.55 4.86 19.95
CA ALA A 123 -4.30 5.07 21.19
C ALA A 123 -5.51 4.13 21.29
N LEU A 124 -5.28 2.83 21.45
CA LEU A 124 -6.33 1.88 21.81
C LEU A 124 -6.50 1.83 23.33
N THR A 125 -7.74 1.88 23.81
CA THR A 125 -8.04 1.60 25.22
C THR A 125 -7.73 0.12 25.54
N PRO A 126 -7.48 -0.24 26.82
CA PRO A 126 -7.16 -1.61 27.20
C PRO A 126 -8.21 -2.65 26.75
N GLN A 127 -9.48 -2.25 26.76
CA GLN A 127 -10.61 -3.08 26.32
C GLN A 127 -10.55 -3.35 24.80
N LEU A 128 -10.28 -2.32 23.99
CA LEU A 128 -10.09 -2.49 22.54
C LEU A 128 -8.83 -3.29 22.22
N ALA A 129 -7.76 -3.12 22.99
CA ALA A 129 -6.54 -3.92 22.85
C ALA A 129 -6.79 -5.40 23.17
N ALA A 130 -7.61 -5.72 24.19
CA ALA A 130 -8.02 -7.08 24.50
C ALA A 130 -8.88 -7.70 23.39
N LEU A 131 -9.86 -6.95 22.87
CA LEU A 131 -10.70 -7.39 21.77
C LEU A 131 -9.87 -7.66 20.50
N ARG A 132 -8.96 -6.76 20.15
CA ARG A 132 -8.03 -6.92 19.02
C ARG A 132 -7.15 -8.17 19.19
N ARG A 133 -6.64 -8.44 20.40
CA ARG A 133 -5.89 -9.68 20.69
C ARG A 133 -6.75 -10.93 20.47
N HIS A 134 -8.01 -10.92 20.91
CA HIS A 134 -8.93 -12.04 20.67
C HIS A 134 -9.16 -12.30 19.17
N LEU A 135 -9.40 -11.24 18.40
CA LEU A 135 -9.54 -11.33 16.93
C LEU A 135 -8.25 -11.83 16.28
N ALA A 136 -7.07 -11.42 16.76
CA ALA A 136 -5.78 -11.88 16.25
C ALA A 136 -5.58 -13.39 16.48
N LEU A 137 -5.93 -13.90 17.67
CA LEU A 137 -5.88 -15.33 17.97
C LEU A 137 -6.84 -16.13 17.10
N HIS A 138 -8.07 -15.62 16.89
CA HIS A 138 -9.03 -16.24 15.98
C HIS A 138 -8.51 -16.28 14.55
N THR A 139 -7.94 -15.18 14.06
CA THR A 139 -7.27 -15.11 12.73
C THR A 139 -6.17 -16.17 12.61
N ARG A 140 -5.32 -16.31 13.63
CA ARG A 140 -4.24 -17.32 13.63
C ARG A 140 -4.80 -18.75 13.57
N ARG A 141 -5.90 -19.04 14.26
CA ARG A 141 -6.58 -20.34 14.17
C ARG A 141 -7.15 -20.59 12.77
N LEU A 142 -7.76 -19.58 12.14
CA LEU A 142 -8.25 -19.69 10.76
C LEU A 142 -7.13 -19.99 9.76
N ILE A 143 -5.96 -19.37 9.95
CA ILE A 143 -4.76 -19.64 9.15
C ILE A 143 -4.25 -21.06 9.38
N ASN A 144 -4.11 -21.47 10.65
CA ASN A 144 -3.61 -22.81 10.99
C ASN A 144 -4.52 -23.94 10.49
N ASN A 145 -5.82 -23.67 10.31
CA ASN A 145 -6.81 -24.63 9.82
C ASN A 145 -7.00 -24.52 8.29
N ASP A 146 -6.15 -23.78 7.58
CA ASP A 146 -6.22 -23.53 6.13
C ASP A 146 -7.56 -22.95 5.62
N VAL A 147 -8.39 -22.38 6.52
CA VAL A 147 -9.66 -21.71 6.17
C VAL A 147 -9.40 -20.32 5.61
N LEU A 148 -8.35 -19.65 6.11
CA LEU A 148 -7.88 -18.38 5.59
C LEU A 148 -6.51 -18.61 4.94
N THR A 149 -6.47 -18.61 3.62
CA THR A 149 -5.21 -18.50 2.90
C THR A 149 -4.66 -17.11 3.19
N THR A 150 -3.57 -17.05 3.96
CA THR A 150 -2.83 -15.79 4.15
C THR A 150 -2.44 -15.32 2.76
N PRO A 151 -2.81 -14.10 2.31
CA PRO A 151 -2.14 -13.51 1.16
C PRO A 151 -0.66 -13.63 1.46
N ALA A 152 0.09 -14.36 0.62
CA ALA A 152 1.51 -14.57 0.82
C ALA A 152 2.08 -13.26 1.34
N ALA A 153 2.60 -13.28 2.58
CA ALA A 153 3.12 -12.07 3.20
C ALA A 153 3.93 -11.37 2.11
N PRO A 154 3.63 -10.10 1.76
CA PRO A 154 4.43 -9.42 0.75
C PRO A 154 5.87 -9.69 1.16
N PRO A 155 6.66 -10.34 0.28
CA PRO A 155 7.85 -11.10 0.67
C PRO A 155 8.58 -10.28 1.70
N SER A 156 8.53 -10.77 2.96
CA SER A 156 8.93 -10.03 4.17
C SER A 156 10.13 -9.21 3.79
N GLU A 157 9.95 -7.89 3.59
CA GLU A 157 10.86 -7.04 2.80
C GLU A 157 12.24 -7.57 3.07
N ARG A 158 12.74 -8.40 2.14
CA ARG A 158 14.14 -8.75 2.18
C ARG A 158 14.78 -7.37 2.21
N THR A 159 15.90 -7.27 2.88
CA THR A 159 16.75 -6.09 2.83
C THR A 159 17.29 -5.94 1.39
N GLU A 160 16.42 -5.94 0.39
CA GLU A 160 16.59 -5.33 -0.89
C GLU A 160 16.74 -3.87 -0.55
N SER A 161 17.99 -3.42 -0.67
CA SER A 161 18.35 -2.03 -0.74
C SER A 161 17.21 -1.26 -1.42
N CYS A 162 16.55 -0.33 -0.72
CA CYS A 162 15.53 0.53 -1.30
C CYS A 162 16.16 1.33 -2.45
N ARG A 163 16.28 0.76 -3.65
CA ARG A 163 16.86 1.40 -4.82
C ARG A 163 15.67 1.83 -5.69
N PRO A 164 15.33 3.13 -5.73
CA PRO A 164 14.21 3.61 -6.52
C PRO A 164 14.47 3.29 -7.99
N ALA A 165 13.54 2.57 -8.63
CA ALA A 165 13.63 2.26 -10.06
C ALA A 165 13.54 3.53 -10.91
N ARG A 166 12.72 4.50 -10.48
CA ARG A 166 12.57 5.83 -11.09
C ARG A 166 12.75 6.90 -10.01
N PRO A 167 13.99 7.29 -9.72
CA PRO A 167 14.30 8.22 -8.65
C PRO A 167 13.85 9.65 -8.98
N VAL A 168 13.49 10.40 -7.94
CA VAL A 168 13.23 11.84 -8.03
C VAL A 168 14.53 12.59 -7.75
N ALA A 169 14.93 13.51 -8.63
CA ALA A 169 16.10 14.37 -8.46
C ALA A 169 15.67 15.84 -8.38
N HIS A 170 16.29 16.61 -7.48
CA HIS A 170 16.06 18.04 -7.33
C HIS A 170 17.26 18.81 -7.86
N LEU A 171 17.07 19.55 -8.94
CA LEU A 171 18.10 20.34 -9.60
C LEU A 171 17.48 21.58 -10.23
N LEU A 172 18.23 22.69 -10.26
CA LEU A 172 17.77 23.97 -10.80
C LEU A 172 16.43 24.45 -10.20
N GLY A 173 16.17 24.11 -8.93
CA GLY A 173 14.94 24.46 -8.22
C GLY A 173 13.69 23.66 -8.63
N VAL A 174 13.84 22.59 -9.41
CA VAL A 174 12.72 21.77 -9.91
C VAL A 174 12.97 20.30 -9.61
N CYS A 175 11.92 19.58 -9.19
CA CYS A 175 11.96 18.13 -9.05
C CYS A 175 11.68 17.46 -10.39
N TYR A 176 12.54 16.52 -10.78
CA TYR A 176 12.39 15.69 -11.96
C TYR A 176 12.36 14.22 -11.56
N ILE A 177 11.62 13.40 -12.29
CA ILE A 177 11.70 11.94 -12.20
C ILE A 177 12.55 11.40 -13.35
N ALA A 178 13.49 10.51 -13.03
CA ALA A 178 14.32 9.85 -14.03
C ALA A 178 13.63 8.62 -14.64
N GLY A 179 14.02 8.24 -15.86
CA GLY A 179 13.63 6.98 -16.49
C GLY A 179 14.25 5.74 -15.82
N HIS A 180 15.41 5.89 -15.19
CA HIS A 180 16.22 4.81 -14.62
C HIS A 180 16.86 5.21 -13.28
N PRO A 181 17.35 4.26 -12.46
CA PRO A 181 18.09 4.56 -11.24
C PRO A 181 19.29 5.47 -11.49
N ILE A 182 19.61 6.38 -10.54
CA ILE A 182 20.63 7.44 -10.69
C ILE A 182 21.98 6.90 -11.17
N ASP A 183 22.39 5.73 -10.67
CA ASP A 183 23.69 5.13 -10.94
C ASP A 183 23.81 4.47 -12.34
N VAL A 184 22.69 4.30 -13.05
CA VAL A 184 22.66 3.72 -14.41
C VAL A 184 22.18 4.70 -15.47
N ILE A 185 21.89 5.95 -15.12
CA ILE A 185 21.54 6.99 -16.10
C ILE A 185 22.76 7.20 -17.01
N GLN A 186 22.58 6.93 -18.30
CA GLN A 186 23.65 7.05 -19.30
C GLN A 186 23.68 8.41 -19.96
N CYS A 187 24.88 8.83 -20.33
CA CYS A 187 25.11 10.03 -21.10
C CYS A 187 24.31 10.01 -22.42
N VAL A 188 23.69 11.13 -22.79
CA VAL A 188 22.95 11.25 -24.07
C VAL A 188 23.81 11.78 -25.22
N ALA A 189 25.01 12.28 -24.92
CA ALA A 189 25.91 12.88 -25.89
C ALA A 189 26.49 11.85 -26.88
N GLN A 190 26.83 12.35 -28.06
CA GLN A 190 27.48 11.61 -29.14
C GLN A 190 28.98 11.45 -28.89
N THR A 191 29.48 10.22 -29.03
CA THR A 191 30.93 9.97 -29.08
C THR A 191 31.52 10.32 -30.45
N ARG A 192 32.85 10.43 -30.56
CA ARG A 192 33.54 10.65 -31.85
C ARG A 192 33.20 9.58 -32.91
N GLN A 193 32.87 8.36 -32.48
CA GLN A 193 32.44 7.26 -33.34
C GLN A 193 30.95 7.33 -33.73
N ARG A 194 30.27 8.44 -33.42
CA ARG A 194 28.84 8.67 -33.70
C ARG A 194 27.87 7.73 -32.99
N HIS A 195 28.29 7.10 -31.90
CA HIS A 195 27.43 6.29 -31.03
C HIS A 195 27.06 7.04 -29.74
N ARG A 196 25.95 6.67 -29.09
CA ARG A 196 25.60 7.18 -27.76
C ARG A 196 26.72 6.86 -26.78
N CYS A 197 27.11 7.83 -25.97
CA CYS A 197 28.08 7.61 -24.92
C CYS A 197 27.51 6.66 -23.86
N THR A 198 28.21 5.56 -23.58
CA THR A 198 27.80 4.56 -22.59
C THR A 198 28.21 4.91 -21.17
N ARG A 199 28.96 6.01 -20.97
CA ARG A 199 29.40 6.44 -19.65
C ARG A 199 28.20 6.93 -18.82
N PRO A 200 28.14 6.60 -17.54
CA PRO A 200 27.10 7.09 -16.65
C PRO A 200 27.21 8.61 -16.45
N VAL A 201 26.08 9.24 -16.13
CA VAL A 201 26.02 10.65 -15.72
C VAL A 201 26.60 10.82 -14.32
N LEU A 202 26.33 9.85 -13.43
CA LEU A 202 27.01 9.73 -12.15
C LEU A 202 28.41 9.17 -12.37
N ASP A 203 29.42 9.87 -11.87
CA ASP A 203 30.82 9.45 -11.92
C ASP A 203 31.41 9.61 -10.52
N ASP A 204 32.14 8.60 -10.03
CA ASP A 204 32.67 8.58 -8.66
C ASP A 204 33.72 9.67 -8.41
N GLN A 205 34.32 10.22 -9.48
CA GLN A 205 35.34 11.28 -9.40
C GLN A 205 34.74 12.68 -9.62
N ALA A 206 33.44 12.78 -9.92
CA ALA A 206 32.76 14.05 -10.15
C ALA A 206 31.86 14.45 -8.97
N PRO A 207 31.55 15.75 -8.83
CA PRO A 207 30.56 16.21 -7.86
C PRO A 207 29.21 15.52 -8.09
N HIS A 208 28.67 14.95 -7.01
CA HIS A 208 27.44 14.15 -7.05
C HIS A 208 26.43 14.64 -6.03
N GLY A 209 25.16 14.35 -6.28
CA GLY A 209 24.05 14.69 -5.40
C GLY A 209 24.03 13.84 -4.13
N THR A 210 23.25 14.26 -3.15
CA THR A 210 23.03 13.50 -1.90
C THR A 210 21.57 13.09 -1.77
N TRP A 211 21.32 11.93 -1.16
CA TRP A 211 19.96 11.48 -0.91
C TRP A 211 19.38 12.19 0.32
N THR A 212 18.29 12.93 0.16
CA THR A 212 17.61 13.66 1.25
C THR A 212 16.12 13.37 1.28
N LEU A 213 15.48 13.61 2.43
CA LEU A 213 14.03 13.49 2.59
C LEU A 213 13.37 14.86 2.44
N PHE A 214 12.76 15.09 1.28
CA PHE A 214 12.10 16.33 0.91
C PHE A 214 10.59 16.28 1.20
N PRO A 215 9.95 17.39 1.59
CA PRO A 215 8.50 17.45 1.72
C PRO A 215 7.81 17.14 0.39
N THR A 216 6.73 16.35 0.45
CA THR A 216 5.97 15.94 -0.76
C THR A 216 4.94 16.99 -1.19
N ALA A 217 4.61 17.95 -0.32
CA ALA A 217 3.60 18.97 -0.55
C ALA A 217 4.19 20.37 -0.77
N LEU A 218 3.67 21.11 -1.75
CA LEU A 218 3.71 22.57 -1.75
C LEU A 218 2.86 23.10 -0.58
N PRO A 219 3.21 24.26 0.01
CA PRO A 219 2.45 24.85 1.11
C PRO A 219 1.13 25.43 0.58
N SER A 220 0.14 24.57 0.40
CA SER A 220 -1.25 24.97 0.17
C SER A 220 -2.08 24.60 1.39
N ASN A 221 -2.76 25.61 1.95
CA ASN A 221 -3.51 25.64 3.21
C ASN A 221 -4.58 24.53 3.39
N ARG A 222 -4.16 23.28 3.55
CA ARG A 222 -5.03 22.23 4.06
C ARG A 222 -4.20 21.14 4.75
N PRO A 223 -4.42 20.87 6.05
CA PRO A 223 -3.78 19.74 6.70
C PRO A 223 -4.37 18.44 6.15
N LEU A 224 -3.66 17.83 5.20
CA LEU A 224 -3.90 16.45 4.77
C LEU A 224 -3.17 15.55 5.76
N SER A 225 -3.94 14.85 6.60
CA SER A 225 -3.44 13.77 7.46
C SER A 225 -3.08 12.53 6.62
N LEU A 226 -2.06 12.64 5.75
CA LEU A 226 -1.38 11.48 5.19
C LEU A 226 -0.07 11.24 5.96
N PRO A 227 0.28 9.99 6.28
CA PRO A 227 1.62 9.64 6.80
C PRO A 227 2.77 9.88 5.80
N THR A 228 2.48 10.43 4.62
CA THR A 228 3.42 10.58 3.49
C THR A 228 3.80 12.04 3.34
N ASP A 229 4.45 12.60 4.36
CA ASP A 229 4.87 14.00 4.30
C ASP A 229 6.23 14.15 3.62
N ARG A 230 6.99 13.06 3.48
CA ARG A 230 8.39 13.09 3.01
C ARG A 230 8.66 12.06 1.93
N MET A 231 9.46 12.44 0.95
CA MET A 231 9.91 11.61 -0.17
C MET A 231 11.43 11.66 -0.31
N ALA A 232 12.03 10.54 -0.71
CA ALA A 232 13.44 10.44 -1.00
C ALA A 232 13.74 11.12 -2.34
N VAL A 233 14.61 12.12 -2.29
CA VAL A 233 15.02 12.92 -3.43
C VAL A 233 16.54 12.90 -3.52
N TYR A 234 17.05 12.79 -4.73
CA TYR A 234 18.46 12.99 -5.03
C TYR A 234 18.72 14.48 -5.22
N ASP A 235 19.25 15.12 -4.18
CA ASP A 235 19.46 16.55 -4.10
C ASP A 235 20.78 16.96 -4.75
N LEU A 236 20.68 17.68 -5.87
CA LEU A 236 21.78 18.24 -6.63
C LEU A 236 21.92 19.75 -6.43
N THR A 237 21.07 20.37 -5.62
CA THR A 237 21.00 21.84 -5.49
C THR A 237 22.24 22.47 -4.85
N HIS A 238 22.99 21.68 -4.08
CA HIS A 238 24.25 22.11 -3.49
C HIS A 238 25.43 22.10 -4.49
N LEU A 239 25.28 21.49 -5.67
CA LEU A 239 26.30 21.49 -6.70
C LEU A 239 26.37 22.86 -7.41
N ALA A 240 27.54 23.16 -7.99
CA ALA A 240 27.70 24.34 -8.83
C ALA A 240 26.69 24.34 -9.98
N PHE A 241 26.26 25.53 -10.42
CA PHE A 241 25.24 25.67 -11.47
C PHE A 241 25.59 24.90 -12.76
N ALA A 242 26.87 24.92 -13.17
CA ALA A 242 27.35 24.17 -14.34
C ALA A 242 27.16 22.66 -14.19
N GLU A 243 27.37 22.11 -12.98
CA GLU A 243 27.13 20.70 -12.69
C GLU A 243 25.63 20.39 -12.70
N GLN A 244 24.79 21.25 -12.14
CA GLN A 244 23.33 21.06 -12.22
C GLN A 244 22.84 21.06 -13.67
N LEU A 245 23.41 21.90 -14.53
CA LEU A 245 23.09 21.95 -15.96
C LEU A 245 23.60 20.69 -16.69
N ARG A 246 24.79 20.19 -16.36
CA ARG A 246 25.31 18.92 -16.86
C ARG A 246 24.36 17.76 -16.53
N TRP A 247 23.90 17.68 -15.28
CA TRP A 247 22.91 16.71 -14.84
C TRP A 247 21.58 16.88 -15.60
N ARG A 248 21.11 18.12 -15.78
CA ARG A 248 19.89 18.44 -16.56
C ARG A 248 19.99 17.99 -18.02
N HIS A 249 21.17 18.07 -18.62
CA HIS A 249 21.44 17.60 -19.99
C HIS A 249 21.79 16.10 -20.05
N GLN A 250 21.88 15.40 -18.91
CA GLN A 250 22.33 14.00 -18.83
C GLN A 250 23.66 13.78 -19.53
N HIS A 251 24.65 14.63 -19.24
CA HIS A 251 26.02 14.49 -19.76
C HIS A 251 26.95 13.88 -18.71
N CYS A 252 27.82 12.95 -19.13
CA CYS A 252 28.93 12.51 -18.27
C CYS A 252 29.97 13.64 -18.11
N PRO A 253 30.83 13.63 -17.08
CA PRO A 253 31.85 14.66 -16.89
C PRO A 253 32.74 14.91 -18.12
N GLY A 254 33.10 13.84 -18.84
CA GLY A 254 33.90 13.94 -20.07
C GLY A 254 33.21 14.65 -21.24
N HIS A 255 31.88 14.80 -21.21
CA HIS A 255 31.11 15.56 -22.21
C HIS A 255 30.59 16.90 -21.67
N ALA A 256 30.80 17.21 -20.39
CA ALA A 256 30.36 18.46 -19.77
C ALA A 256 30.96 19.71 -20.44
N ALA A 257 32.20 19.61 -20.91
CA ALA A 257 32.92 20.67 -21.60
C ALA A 257 32.91 20.52 -23.14
N SER A 258 32.19 19.53 -23.67
CA SER A 258 32.16 19.22 -25.11
C SER A 258 30.93 19.85 -25.76
N SER A 259 31.08 20.36 -26.98
CA SER A 259 29.96 20.77 -27.84
C SER A 259 29.34 19.58 -28.60
N ALA A 260 29.53 18.36 -28.12
CA ALA A 260 29.00 17.15 -28.74
C ALA A 260 27.46 17.21 -28.82
N ALA A 261 26.92 16.84 -29.97
CA ALA A 261 25.47 16.77 -30.17
C ALA A 261 24.85 15.65 -29.32
N ASP A 262 23.60 15.83 -28.92
CA ASP A 262 22.82 14.81 -28.24
C ASP A 262 22.24 13.80 -29.23
N LEU A 263 22.49 12.51 -29.01
CA LEU A 263 21.92 11.42 -29.82
C LEU A 263 20.62 10.87 -29.24
N ALA A 264 20.39 11.07 -27.94
CA ALA A 264 19.19 10.62 -27.25
C ALA A 264 18.51 11.79 -26.54
N ARG A 265 17.19 11.70 -26.33
CA ARG A 265 16.48 12.67 -25.50
C ARG A 265 16.82 12.43 -24.04
N THR A 266 16.93 13.52 -23.28
CA THR A 266 17.03 13.41 -21.82
C THR A 266 15.79 12.71 -21.26
N GLU A 267 16.01 11.78 -20.35
CA GLU A 267 14.95 10.97 -19.73
C GLU A 267 14.36 11.63 -18.47
N TRP A 268 14.56 12.94 -18.33
CA TRP A 268 14.00 13.73 -17.23
C TRP A 268 12.56 14.12 -17.53
N GLU A 269 11.65 13.75 -16.64
CA GLU A 269 10.25 14.15 -16.67
C GLU A 269 9.96 15.06 -15.46
N PRO A 270 9.22 16.18 -15.61
CA PRO A 270 8.83 16.99 -14.46
C PRO A 270 8.04 16.18 -13.43
N PHE A 271 8.44 16.25 -12.17
CA PHE A 271 7.77 15.49 -11.11
C PHE A 271 6.47 16.17 -10.67
N ASP A 272 5.35 15.48 -10.92
CA ASP A 272 4.05 15.76 -10.31
C ASP A 272 3.72 14.70 -9.24
N PRO A 273 3.56 15.07 -7.94
CA PRO A 273 3.24 14.13 -6.88
C PRO A 273 1.94 13.32 -7.09
N ARG A 274 0.96 13.86 -7.82
CA ARG A 274 -0.32 13.18 -8.09
C ARG A 274 -0.14 12.10 -9.15
N LEU A 275 0.56 12.43 -10.23
CA LEU A 275 0.80 11.50 -11.35
C LEU A 275 1.85 10.43 -10.99
N HIS A 276 2.85 10.81 -10.20
CA HIS A 276 4.01 9.97 -9.88
C HIS A 276 3.96 9.37 -8.46
N HIS A 277 2.78 9.28 -7.86
CA HIS A 277 2.62 8.79 -6.48
C HIS A 277 3.26 7.41 -6.25
N GLN A 278 3.28 6.54 -7.26
CA GLN A 278 3.90 5.21 -7.21
C GLN A 278 5.43 5.24 -7.07
N HIS A 279 6.06 6.37 -7.39
CA HIS A 279 7.52 6.57 -7.32
C HIS A 279 7.94 7.36 -6.07
N ILE A 280 6.97 7.66 -5.19
CA ILE A 280 7.23 8.32 -3.91
C ILE A 280 7.74 7.28 -2.91
N HIS A 281 9.02 7.34 -2.61
CA HIS A 281 9.66 6.49 -1.61
C HIS A 281 9.87 7.28 -0.31
N GLN A 282 9.39 6.77 0.82
CA GLN A 282 9.50 7.47 2.13
C GLN A 282 10.80 7.17 2.88
N ARG A 283 11.61 6.22 2.39
CA ARG A 283 12.86 5.80 3.00
C ARG A 283 14.02 6.15 2.08
N LEU A 284 15.12 6.61 2.67
CA LEU A 284 16.36 6.80 1.93
C LEU A 284 16.89 5.45 1.43
N PRO A 285 17.49 5.42 0.24
CA PRO A 285 18.16 4.22 -0.25
C PRO A 285 19.25 3.73 0.70
N HIS A 286 19.28 2.42 0.97
CA HIS A 286 20.31 1.80 1.81
C HIS A 286 21.67 1.91 1.08
N GLY A 287 22.57 2.72 1.66
CA GLY A 287 23.82 3.18 1.07
C GLY A 287 24.15 4.62 1.47
N ALA A 288 23.11 5.45 1.68
CA ALA A 288 23.27 6.84 2.12
C ALA A 288 23.67 6.99 3.61
N ARG A 289 23.52 5.94 4.43
CA ARG A 289 23.78 5.97 5.89
C ARG A 289 25.25 5.69 6.26
N LYS A 290 26.15 5.50 5.29
CA LYS A 290 27.58 5.21 5.52
C LYS A 290 28.54 6.22 4.87
N GLN A 291 28.23 7.52 4.89
CA GLN A 291 29.21 8.55 4.53
C GLN A 291 29.21 9.75 5.49
N ASN A 292 29.02 9.49 6.78
CA ASN A 292 29.52 10.39 7.83
C ASN A 292 30.48 9.59 8.71
N HIS A 293 31.72 9.47 8.28
CA HIS A 293 32.85 9.25 9.16
C HIS A 293 34.12 9.90 8.58
N GLY A 294 34.45 11.05 9.17
CA GLY A 294 35.82 11.42 9.56
C GLY A 294 36.84 11.69 8.46
N ALA A 295 37.07 12.98 8.21
CA ALA A 295 38.38 13.61 8.44
C ALA A 295 38.15 15.10 8.69
#